data_AF-A0AAN6HA45-F1
#
_entry.id   AF-A0AAN6HA45-F1
#
_cell.length_a   1.000
_cell.length_b   1.000
_cell.length_c   1.000
_cell.angle_alpha   90.00
_cell.angle_beta   90.00
_cell.angle_gamma   90.00
#
_symmetry.space_group_name_H-M   'P 1'
#
loop_
_entity.id
_entity.type
_entity.pdbx_description
1 polymer ?
#
loop_
_entity_poly.entity_id
_entity_poly.type
_entity_poly.pdbx_seq_one_letter_code
_entity_poly.pdbx_strand_id
1 'polypeptide(L)'
;MDTQLDELAIGGVLIPLGSKLLRLLKARTLLKKAEHWYEIHLTTLIIMNNFEQILVDFMGFTSRHGMTPKMSSNSGPSLSEGYYHACKTILAFFHHATGGVAPLAIDWLGSPNLHAPLMTKHQVEYLRSIQEETRRQDTQLQALKEVPMYNTEMYWCHQVLLAGWKADTPHRGELLSFTERDFMVS
;
A
#
# COMPACT_ATOMS: atom_id res chain seq x y z
N MET A 1 -30.50 -12.47 -1.46
CA MET A 1 -30.66 -11.62 -2.66
C MET A 1 -29.43 -10.72 -2.82
N ASP A 2 -28.84 -10.22 -1.73
CA ASP A 2 -27.53 -9.54 -1.75
C ASP A 2 -26.38 -10.42 -2.22
N THR A 3 -26.29 -11.67 -1.77
CA THR A 3 -25.21 -12.60 -2.16
C THR A 3 -25.06 -12.83 -3.66
N GLN A 4 -26.15 -12.78 -4.44
CA GLN A 4 -26.10 -12.95 -5.90
C GLN A 4 -25.63 -11.67 -6.62
N LEU A 5 -25.97 -10.50 -6.08
CA LEU A 5 -25.45 -9.22 -6.57
C LEU A 5 -23.98 -9.05 -6.18
N ASP A 6 -23.59 -9.49 -4.99
CA ASP A 6 -22.20 -9.52 -4.54
C ASP A 6 -21.37 -10.48 -5.41
N GLU A 7 -21.85 -11.69 -5.69
CA GLU A 7 -21.17 -12.62 -6.59
C GLU A 7 -20.98 -12.02 -7.99
N LEU A 8 -21.99 -11.31 -8.52
CA LEU A 8 -21.89 -10.65 -9.81
C LEU A 8 -20.94 -9.44 -9.78
N ALA A 9 -20.97 -8.64 -8.72
CA ALA A 9 -20.07 -7.50 -8.55
C ALA A 9 -18.62 -7.96 -8.36
N ILE A 10 -18.39 -8.94 -7.50
CA ILE A 10 -17.06 -9.51 -7.22
C ILE A 10 -16.52 -10.20 -8.47
N GLY A 11 -17.27 -11.17 -9.01
CA GLY A 11 -16.83 -12.00 -10.13
C GLY A 11 -16.80 -11.25 -11.47
N GLY A 12 -17.80 -10.42 -11.71
CA GLY A 12 -17.97 -9.71 -12.99
C GLY A 12 -17.21 -8.38 -13.08
N VAL A 13 -16.91 -7.73 -11.95
CA VAL A 13 -16.33 -6.37 -11.94
C VAL A 13 -15.04 -6.29 -11.14
N LEU A 14 -15.07 -6.60 -9.84
CA LEU A 14 -13.92 -6.36 -8.94
C LEU A 14 -12.71 -7.23 -9.28
N ILE A 15 -12.89 -8.54 -9.45
CA ILE A 15 -11.80 -9.47 -9.78
C ILE A 15 -11.16 -9.11 -11.15
N PRO A 16 -11.93 -8.89 -12.23
CA PRO A 16 -11.37 -8.49 -13.51
C PRO A 16 -10.62 -7.15 -13.45
N LEU A 17 -11.18 -6.14 -12.78
CA LEU A 17 -10.55 -4.83 -12.64
C LEU A 17 -9.29 -4.88 -11.79
N GLY A 18 -9.32 -5.60 -10.66
CA GLY A 18 -8.15 -5.81 -9.80
C GLY A 18 -7.02 -6.51 -10.57
N SER A 19 -7.35 -7.56 -11.32
CA SER A 19 -6.37 -8.27 -12.16
C SER A 19 -5.77 -7.36 -13.24
N LYS A 20 -6.61 -6.55 -13.89
CA LYS A 20 -6.15 -5.57 -14.90
C LYS A 20 -5.25 -4.50 -14.27
N LEU A 21 -5.64 -3.95 -13.12
CA LEU A 21 -4.88 -2.95 -12.38
C LEU A 21 -3.50 -3.49 -12.00
N LEU A 22 -3.43 -4.65 -11.35
CA LEU A 22 -2.18 -5.26 -10.91
C LEU A 22 -1.25 -5.59 -12.10
N ARG A 23 -1.82 -6.06 -13.22
CA ARG A 23 -1.06 -6.31 -14.45
C ARG A 23 -0.48 -5.01 -15.02
N LEU A 24 -1.25 -3.93 -15.06
CA LEU A 24 -0.78 -2.62 -15.52
C LEU A 24 0.28 -2.06 -14.59
N LEU A 25 0.05 -2.07 -13.27
CA LEU A 25 1.01 -1.62 -12.28
C LEU A 25 2.33 -2.39 -12.41
N LYS A 26 2.29 -3.72 -12.53
CA LYS A 26 3.47 -4.55 -12.76
C LYS A 26 4.20 -4.14 -14.04
N ALA A 27 3.49 -4.00 -15.16
CA ALA A 27 4.09 -3.61 -16.44
C ALA A 27 4.78 -2.23 -16.34
N ARG A 28 4.12 -1.25 -15.73
CA ARG A 28 4.65 0.11 -15.53
C ARG A 28 5.89 0.11 -14.63
N THR A 29 5.82 -0.61 -13.53
CA THR A 29 6.90 -0.80 -12.57
C THR A 29 8.14 -1.42 -13.23
N LEU A 30 7.95 -2.47 -14.05
CA LEU A 30 9.06 -3.14 -14.73
C LEU A 30 9.74 -2.29 -15.81
N LEU A 31 9.02 -1.32 -16.41
CA LEU A 31 9.60 -0.40 -17.40
C LEU A 31 10.56 0.62 -16.78
N LYS A 32 10.42 0.94 -15.49
CA LYS A 32 11.30 1.87 -14.73
C LYS A 32 11.49 3.24 -15.38
N LYS A 33 10.45 3.75 -16.06
CA LYS A 33 10.49 5.05 -16.72
C LYS A 33 9.89 6.13 -15.84
N ALA A 34 10.48 7.32 -15.87
CA ALA A 34 10.01 8.49 -15.11
C ALA A 34 8.58 8.91 -15.49
N GLU A 35 8.15 8.69 -16.74
CA GLU A 35 6.77 8.94 -17.21
C GLU A 35 5.70 8.16 -16.42
N HIS A 36 6.09 7.07 -15.74
CA HIS A 36 5.18 6.23 -14.98
C HIS A 36 5.25 6.48 -13.47
N TRP A 37 6.16 7.31 -12.98
CA TRP A 37 6.37 7.47 -11.55
C TRP A 37 5.13 7.98 -10.80
N TYR A 38 4.40 8.93 -11.37
CA TYR A 38 3.14 9.41 -10.78
C TYR A 38 2.11 8.29 -10.67
N GLU A 39 1.89 7.55 -11.77
CA GLU A 39 0.93 6.44 -11.82
C GLU A 39 1.29 5.34 -10.83
N ILE A 40 2.57 4.95 -10.79
CA ILE A 40 3.11 3.95 -9.87
C ILE A 40 2.96 4.41 -8.42
N HIS A 41 3.31 5.66 -8.11
CA HIS A 41 3.21 6.22 -6.76
C HIS A 41 1.76 6.27 -6.28
N LEU A 42 0.87 6.91 -7.04
CA LEU A 42 -0.53 7.07 -6.66
C LEU A 42 -1.23 5.71 -6.52
N THR A 43 -1.02 4.81 -7.48
CA THR A 43 -1.63 3.48 -7.42
C THR A 43 -1.15 2.69 -6.20
N THR A 44 0.16 2.74 -5.92
CA THR A 44 0.73 2.06 -4.75
C THR A 44 0.18 2.64 -3.45
N LEU A 45 0.11 3.98 -3.34
CA LEU A 45 -0.44 4.66 -2.17
C LEU A 45 -1.90 4.27 -1.93
N ILE A 46 -2.73 4.24 -2.99
CA ILE A 46 -4.13 3.83 -2.90
C ILE A 46 -4.26 2.37 -2.44
N ILE A 47 -3.45 1.46 -2.99
CA ILE A 47 -3.49 0.04 -2.60
C ILE A 47 -3.09 -0.14 -1.13
N MET A 48 -2.02 0.53 -0.69
CA MET A 48 -1.59 0.50 0.72
C MET A 48 -2.68 1.03 1.65
N ASN A 49 -3.31 2.15 1.29
CA ASN A 49 -4.39 2.73 2.08
C ASN A 49 -5.60 1.79 2.17
N ASN A 50 -6.05 1.25 1.04
CA ASN A 50 -7.20 0.34 1.04
C ASN A 50 -6.94 -0.92 1.88
N PHE A 51 -5.72 -1.45 1.79
CA PHE A 51 -5.33 -2.60 2.60
C PHE A 51 -5.36 -2.27 4.10
N GLU A 52 -4.87 -1.10 4.47
CA GLU A 52 -4.91 -0.63 5.84
C GLU A 52 -6.35 -0.48 6.37
N GLN A 53 -7.25 0.10 5.57
CA GLN A 53 -8.67 0.21 5.93
C GLN A 53 -9.32 -1.17 6.14
N ILE A 54 -9.03 -2.14 5.25
CA ILE A 54 -9.52 -3.53 5.42
C ILE A 54 -9.05 -4.12 6.75
N LEU A 55 -7.78 -3.91 7.12
CA LEU A 55 -7.27 -4.39 8.40
C LEU A 55 -7.93 -3.71 9.60
N VAL A 56 -8.13 -2.39 9.55
CA VAL A 56 -8.79 -1.62 10.62
C VAL A 56 -10.22 -2.09 10.81
N ASP A 57 -10.99 -2.22 9.72
CA ASP A 57 -12.37 -2.69 9.77
C ASP A 57 -12.47 -4.10 10.35
N PHE A 58 -11.56 -4.97 9.93
CA PHE A 58 -11.49 -6.34 10.42
C PHE A 58 -11.12 -6.42 11.90
N MET A 59 -10.14 -5.63 12.35
CA MET A 59 -9.79 -5.51 13.77
C MET A 59 -10.96 -4.96 14.59
N GLY A 60 -11.68 -3.97 14.06
CA GLY A 60 -12.90 -3.44 14.66
C GLY A 60 -14.02 -4.47 14.74
N PHE A 61 -14.19 -5.32 13.73
CA PHE A 61 -15.16 -6.42 13.74
C PHE A 61 -14.82 -7.47 14.81
N THR A 62 -13.58 -7.97 14.82
CA THR A 62 -13.13 -9.01 15.77
C THR A 62 -13.23 -8.54 17.22
N SER A 63 -12.83 -7.29 17.50
CA SER A 63 -12.96 -6.67 18.81
C SER A 63 -14.41 -6.59 19.27
N ARG A 64 -15.33 -6.13 18.41
CA ARG A 64 -16.77 -6.02 18.72
C ARG A 64 -17.45 -7.35 19.03
N HIS A 65 -16.98 -8.44 18.42
CA HIS A 65 -17.55 -9.77 18.60
C HIS A 65 -16.81 -10.63 19.64
N GLY A 66 -15.87 -10.03 20.39
CA GLY A 66 -15.10 -10.73 21.41
C GLY A 66 -14.20 -11.84 20.86
N MET A 67 -13.94 -11.84 19.55
CA MET A 67 -13.04 -12.79 18.92
C MET A 67 -11.61 -12.39 19.26
N THR A 68 -10.87 -13.29 19.90
CA THR A 68 -9.45 -13.05 20.18
C THR A 68 -8.64 -13.48 18.97
N PRO A 69 -7.93 -12.55 18.30
CA PRO A 69 -6.99 -12.92 17.24
C PRO A 69 -6.02 -13.97 17.76
N LYS A 70 -5.95 -15.13 17.09
CA LYS A 70 -4.94 -16.12 17.42
C LYS A 70 -3.61 -15.63 16.88
N MET A 71 -2.53 -15.84 17.65
CA MET A 71 -1.18 -15.64 17.15
C MET A 71 -0.88 -16.63 16.03
N SER A 72 -0.02 -16.26 15.06
CA SER A 72 0.47 -17.19 14.04
C SER A 72 1.08 -18.42 14.70
N SER A 73 0.39 -19.54 14.54
CA SER A 73 0.93 -20.87 14.84
C SER A 73 1.40 -21.48 13.53
N ASN A 74 2.51 -22.24 13.55
CA ASN A 74 3.08 -22.94 12.39
C ASN A 74 2.14 -23.93 11.67
N SER A 75 0.85 -23.98 12.01
CA SER A 75 -0.17 -24.87 11.47
C SER A 75 -1.15 -24.12 10.55
N GLY A 76 -0.77 -23.96 9.28
CA GLY A 76 -1.67 -23.60 8.18
C GLY A 76 -1.41 -22.23 7.54
N PRO A 77 -1.94 -21.99 6.32
CA PRO A 77 -1.79 -20.71 5.63
C PRO A 77 -2.57 -19.61 6.38
N SER A 78 -1.85 -18.62 6.90
CA SER A 78 -2.44 -17.40 7.48
C SER A 78 -2.73 -16.40 6.36
N LEU A 79 -3.98 -15.96 6.26
CA LEU A 79 -4.37 -14.92 5.31
C LEU A 79 -3.67 -13.60 5.63
N SER A 80 -3.45 -13.32 6.91
CA SER A 80 -2.69 -12.14 7.38
C SER A 80 -1.23 -12.16 6.92
N GLU A 81 -0.60 -13.33 6.92
CA GLU A 81 0.76 -13.49 6.36
C GLU A 81 0.74 -13.25 4.85
N GLY A 82 -0.22 -13.82 4.13
CA GLY A 82 -0.38 -13.57 2.70
C GLY A 82 -0.54 -12.08 2.38
N TYR A 83 -1.36 -11.40 3.15
CA TYR A 83 -1.63 -9.97 3.09
C TYR A 83 -0.39 -9.12 3.41
N TYR A 84 0.32 -9.43 4.48
CA TYR A 84 1.59 -8.79 4.84
C TYR A 84 2.64 -8.94 3.74
N HIS A 85 2.81 -10.17 3.21
CA HIS A 85 3.75 -10.46 2.14
C HIS A 85 3.37 -9.78 0.82
N ALA A 86 2.08 -9.68 0.51
CA ALA A 86 1.60 -8.95 -0.66
C ALA A 86 1.98 -7.46 -0.57
N CYS A 87 1.74 -6.81 0.57
CA CYS A 87 2.12 -5.41 0.76
C CYS A 87 3.62 -5.19 0.68
N LYS A 88 4.42 -6.02 1.36
CA LYS A 88 5.90 -5.96 1.28
C LYS A 88 6.41 -6.18 -0.14
N THR A 89 5.78 -7.07 -0.90
CA THR A 89 6.14 -7.34 -2.30
C THR A 89 5.85 -6.11 -3.16
N ILE A 90 4.65 -5.54 -3.07
CA ILE A 90 4.28 -4.33 -3.83
C ILE A 90 5.22 -3.17 -3.49
N LEU A 91 5.52 -2.96 -2.21
CA LEU A 91 6.48 -1.93 -1.77
C LEU A 91 7.89 -2.18 -2.31
N ALA A 92 8.38 -3.42 -2.30
CA ALA A 92 9.69 -3.76 -2.86
C ALA A 92 9.77 -3.43 -4.36
N PHE A 93 8.73 -3.78 -5.12
CA PHE A 93 8.62 -3.44 -6.53
C PHE A 93 8.53 -1.94 -6.76
N PHE A 94 7.74 -1.22 -5.96
CA PHE A 94 7.62 0.23 -5.98
C PHE A 94 8.99 0.89 -5.79
N HIS A 95 9.68 0.58 -4.69
CA HIS A 95 10.98 1.17 -4.34
C HIS A 95 12.05 0.80 -5.37
N HIS A 96 11.99 -0.41 -5.94
CA HIS A 96 12.91 -0.81 -6.99
C HIS A 96 12.71 -0.06 -8.32
N ALA A 97 11.46 0.22 -8.70
CA ALA A 97 11.14 0.85 -9.98
C ALA A 97 11.26 2.37 -9.99
N THR A 98 10.98 3.00 -8.85
CA THR A 98 11.01 4.45 -8.68
C THR A 98 12.34 4.96 -8.13
N GLY A 99 13.27 4.07 -7.76
CA GLY A 99 14.45 4.46 -6.98
C GLY A 99 14.08 4.89 -5.56
N GLY A 100 12.96 4.37 -5.05
CA GLY A 100 12.35 4.72 -3.78
C GLY A 100 11.57 6.02 -3.85
N VAL A 101 11.85 6.94 -2.92
CA VAL A 101 11.20 8.26 -2.90
C VAL A 101 11.76 9.23 -3.93
N ALA A 102 12.46 8.76 -4.97
CA ALA A 102 13.02 9.64 -5.99
C ALA A 102 11.98 10.61 -6.58
N PRO A 103 10.71 10.21 -6.82
CA PRO A 103 9.68 11.15 -7.26
C PRO A 103 9.40 12.28 -6.26
N LEU A 104 9.63 12.05 -4.97
CA LEU A 104 9.51 13.05 -3.90
C LEU A 104 10.86 13.71 -3.55
N ALA A 105 11.96 13.33 -4.18
CA ALA A 105 13.28 13.93 -3.96
C ALA A 105 13.67 14.94 -5.04
N ILE A 106 12.97 14.93 -6.19
CA ILE A 106 13.26 15.77 -7.35
C ILE A 106 12.71 17.17 -7.16
N ASP A 107 13.49 18.17 -7.59
CA ASP A 107 13.00 19.53 -7.80
C ASP A 107 12.26 19.59 -9.14
N TRP A 108 10.93 19.53 -9.06
CA TRP A 108 10.07 19.53 -10.25
C TRP A 108 9.80 20.92 -10.86
N LEU A 109 10.45 21.97 -10.38
CA LEU A 109 10.31 23.31 -10.93
C LEU A 109 11.64 23.84 -11.47
N GLY A 110 12.75 23.49 -10.81
CA GLY A 110 14.09 23.94 -11.18
C GLY A 110 14.77 23.17 -12.32
N SER A 111 14.16 22.08 -12.82
CA SER A 111 14.82 21.16 -13.76
C SER A 111 14.12 21.08 -15.13
N PRO A 112 14.21 22.13 -15.98
CA PRO A 112 13.48 22.24 -17.25
C PRO A 112 13.61 21.04 -18.20
N ASN A 113 14.71 20.28 -18.09
CA ASN A 113 14.95 19.07 -18.90
C ASN A 113 14.19 17.82 -18.43
N LEU A 114 13.64 17.81 -17.21
CA LEU A 114 12.77 16.74 -16.70
C LEU A 114 11.28 16.98 -17.01
N HIS A 115 10.90 18.21 -17.39
CA HIS A 115 9.50 18.68 -17.37
C HIS A 115 8.71 18.54 -18.68
N ALA A 116 9.30 18.04 -19.77
CA ALA A 116 8.56 17.85 -21.01
C ALA A 116 8.85 16.49 -21.66
N PRO A 117 7.85 15.63 -21.99
CA PRO A 117 6.41 15.64 -21.72
C PRO A 117 6.00 14.52 -20.73
N LEU A 118 6.77 14.30 -19.67
CA LEU A 118 6.61 13.09 -18.84
C LEU A 118 5.37 13.13 -17.92
N MET A 119 4.93 14.32 -17.47
CA MET A 119 3.81 14.49 -16.53
C MET A 119 3.05 15.80 -16.78
N THR A 120 1.78 15.83 -16.43
CA THR A 120 0.95 17.05 -16.49
C THR A 120 1.27 18.00 -15.33
N LYS A 121 0.90 19.29 -15.45
CA LYS A 121 1.10 20.28 -14.39
C LYS A 121 0.45 19.88 -13.07
N HIS A 122 -0.76 19.33 -13.12
CA HIS A 122 -1.47 18.87 -11.92
C HIS A 122 -0.79 17.68 -11.23
N GLN A 123 -0.20 16.76 -12.01
CA GLN A 123 0.55 15.64 -11.45
C GLN A 123 1.81 16.13 -10.72
N VAL A 124 2.49 17.13 -11.30
CA VAL A 124 3.66 17.77 -10.69
C VAL A 124 3.27 18.53 -9.42
N GLU A 125 2.18 19.28 -9.44
CA GLU A 125 1.66 19.99 -8.26
C GLU A 125 1.27 19.02 -7.13
N TYR A 126 0.64 17.91 -7.47
CA TYR A 126 0.31 16.85 -6.51
C TYR A 126 1.57 16.26 -5.86
N LEU A 127 2.57 15.87 -6.65
CA LEU A 127 3.80 15.30 -6.08
C LEU A 127 4.54 16.31 -5.19
N ARG A 128 4.48 17.60 -5.53
CA ARG A 128 5.06 18.68 -4.72
C ARG A 128 4.34 18.83 -3.38
N SER A 129 3.01 18.85 -3.37
CA SER A 129 2.27 18.98 -2.11
C SER A 129 2.54 17.80 -1.17
N ILE A 130 2.64 16.58 -1.72
CA ILE A 130 3.05 15.40 -0.95
C ILE A 130 4.48 15.51 -0.44
N GLN A 131 5.42 16.01 -1.26
CA GLN A 131 6.81 16.23 -0.84
C GLN A 131 6.91 17.22 0.32
N GLU A 132 6.20 18.35 0.24
CA GLU A 132 6.15 19.36 1.30
C GLU A 132 5.54 18.79 2.58
N GLU A 133 4.44 18.06 2.47
CA GLU A 133 3.76 17.45 3.60
C GLU A 133 4.61 16.36 4.27
N THR A 134 5.28 15.52 3.46
CA THR A 134 6.20 14.48 3.95
C THR A 134 7.36 15.10 4.72
N ARG A 135 7.93 16.21 4.23
CA ARG A 135 8.99 16.94 4.95
C ARG A 135 8.48 17.54 6.26
N ARG A 136 7.26 18.09 6.25
CA ARG A 136 6.63 18.67 7.45
C ARG A 136 6.42 17.62 8.55
N GLN A 137 6.03 16.40 8.17
CA GLN A 137 5.72 15.31 9.09
C GLN A 137 6.85 14.29 9.27
N ASP A 138 8.06 14.55 8.77
CA ASP A 138 9.12 13.52 8.69
C ASP A 138 9.35 12.82 10.04
N THR A 139 9.46 13.55 11.14
CA THR A 139 9.63 12.96 12.48
C THR A 139 8.50 11.99 12.86
N GLN A 140 7.25 12.35 12.55
CA GLN A 140 6.09 11.49 12.83
C GLN A 140 6.12 10.26 11.92
N LEU A 141 6.41 10.42 10.63
CA LEU A 141 6.50 9.33 9.66
C LEU A 141 7.64 8.35 9.98
N GLN A 142 8.78 8.83 10.48
CA GLN A 142 9.88 7.97 10.93
C GLN A 142 9.48 7.14 12.15
N ALA A 143 8.71 7.72 13.08
CA ALA A 143 8.22 7.01 14.26
C ALA A 143 7.25 5.88 13.92
N LEU A 144 6.57 5.92 12.76
CA LEU A 144 5.64 4.88 12.31
C LEU A 144 6.31 3.52 12.04
N LYS A 145 7.63 3.46 11.90
CA LYS A 145 8.37 2.19 11.81
C LYS A 145 8.38 1.42 13.12
N GLU A 146 8.25 2.14 14.23
CA GLU A 146 8.40 1.61 15.58
C GLU A 146 7.05 1.26 16.21
N VAL A 147 5.98 1.13 15.43
CA VAL A 147 4.63 0.89 15.95
C VAL A 147 3.97 -0.30 15.26
N PRO A 148 3.02 -0.98 15.93
CA PRO A 148 2.38 -2.16 15.38
C PRO A 148 1.46 -1.84 14.22
N MET A 149 1.42 -2.71 13.21
CA MET A 149 0.67 -2.51 11.97
C MET A 149 -0.85 -2.36 12.15
N TYR A 150 -1.48 -3.19 12.97
CA TYR A 150 -2.94 -3.38 12.94
C TYR A 150 -3.76 -2.21 13.49
N ASN A 151 -3.16 -1.35 14.31
CA ASN A 151 -3.86 -0.25 15.01
C ASN A 151 -3.14 1.09 14.82
N THR A 152 -2.30 1.21 13.80
CA THR A 152 -1.55 2.42 13.53
C THR A 152 -1.94 2.93 12.16
N GLU A 153 -2.57 4.10 12.15
CA GLU A 153 -2.88 4.82 10.92
C GLU A 153 -1.59 5.18 10.16
N MET A 154 -1.65 5.15 8.83
CA MET A 154 -0.57 5.35 7.88
C MET A 154 0.53 4.28 7.95
N TYR A 155 0.34 3.16 8.64
CA TYR A 155 1.42 2.16 8.77
C TYR A 155 1.91 1.63 7.41
N TRP A 156 1.02 1.44 6.44
CA TRP A 156 1.44 1.01 5.10
C TRP A 156 1.75 2.18 4.18
N CYS A 157 0.94 3.24 4.25
CA CYS A 157 1.09 4.43 3.42
C CYS A 157 2.44 5.13 3.64
N HIS A 158 2.90 5.28 4.90
CA HIS A 158 4.15 5.97 5.17
C HIS A 158 5.36 5.29 4.53
N GLN A 159 5.30 3.96 4.31
CA GLN A 159 6.39 3.22 3.69
C GLN A 159 6.58 3.57 2.21
N VAL A 160 5.56 4.10 1.54
CA VAL A 160 5.66 4.65 0.18
C VAL A 160 6.39 6.00 0.19
N LEU A 161 6.25 6.75 1.28
CA LEU A 161 6.81 8.09 1.49
C LEU A 161 8.23 8.06 2.06
N LEU A 162 8.74 6.89 2.42
CA LEU A 162 9.97 6.76 3.20
C LEU A 162 11.25 6.66 2.34
N ALA A 163 12.16 7.61 2.54
CA ALA A 163 13.50 7.50 2.00
C ALA A 163 14.27 6.33 2.64
N GLY A 164 14.98 5.54 1.81
CA GLY A 164 15.81 4.43 2.30
C GLY A 164 15.02 3.27 2.89
N TRP A 165 13.79 3.03 2.39
CA TRP A 165 13.01 1.86 2.77
C TRP A 165 13.80 0.56 2.50
N LYS A 166 13.66 -0.41 3.42
CA LYS A 166 14.29 -1.72 3.28
C LYS A 166 13.27 -2.83 3.40
N ALA A 167 13.40 -3.82 2.52
CA ALA A 167 12.49 -4.96 2.47
C ALA A 167 12.66 -5.89 3.69
N ASP A 168 13.87 -5.96 4.24
CA ASP A 168 14.24 -6.79 5.39
C ASP A 168 13.82 -6.20 6.73
N THR A 169 13.41 -4.93 6.79
CA THR A 169 12.90 -4.35 8.04
C THR A 169 11.68 -5.15 8.53
N PRO A 170 11.77 -5.81 9.69
CA PRO A 170 10.65 -6.56 10.25
C PRO A 170 9.57 -5.58 10.74
N HIS A 171 8.31 -6.00 10.66
CA HIS A 171 7.25 -5.27 11.36
C HIS A 171 7.41 -5.42 12.87
N ARG A 172 6.94 -4.44 13.63
CA ARG A 172 6.92 -4.52 15.09
C ARG A 172 5.70 -5.31 15.56
N GLY A 173 5.94 -6.33 16.38
CA GLY A 173 4.90 -7.21 16.92
C GLY A 173 4.84 -8.56 16.20
N GLU A 174 3.77 -9.30 16.43
CA GLU A 174 3.49 -10.57 15.77
C GLU A 174 2.37 -10.39 14.74
N LEU A 175 2.43 -11.17 13.66
CA LEU A 175 1.30 -11.29 12.74
C LEU A 175 0.19 -12.10 13.42
N LEU A 176 -1.01 -11.54 13.38
CA LEU A 176 -2.20 -12.23 13.78
C LEU A 176 -2.51 -13.32 12.73
N SER A 177 -3.10 -14.43 13.16
CA SER A 177 -3.40 -15.58 12.31
C SER A 177 -4.87 -15.60 11.95
N PHE A 178 -5.23 -14.91 10.88
CA PHE A 178 -6.60 -14.95 10.35
C PHE A 178 -6.71 -15.92 9.19
N THR A 179 -7.87 -16.57 9.09
CA THR A 179 -8.25 -17.46 7.99
C THR A 179 -9.33 -16.82 7.13
N GLU A 180 -9.54 -17.31 5.91
CA GLU A 180 -10.64 -16.82 5.05
C GLU A 180 -12.02 -16.91 5.72
N ARG A 181 -12.23 -17.91 6.59
CA ARG A 181 -13.48 -18.05 7.32
C ARG A 181 -13.71 -16.87 8.25
N ASP A 182 -12.67 -16.36 8.90
CA ASP A 182 -12.78 -15.22 9.81
C ASP A 182 -13.22 -13.95 9.07
N PHE A 183 -12.88 -13.82 7.79
CA PHE A 183 -13.30 -12.72 6.90
C PHE A 183 -14.67 -12.92 6.25
N MET A 184 -15.23 -14.13 6.27
CA MET A 184 -16.53 -14.45 5.68
C MET A 184 -17.68 -14.33 6.69
N VAL A 185 -17.38 -14.23 7.99
CA VAL A 185 -18.39 -14.01 9.05
C VAL A 185 -18.54 -12.54 9.42
N SER A 186 -17.71 -11.66 8.83
CA SER A 186 -17.71 -10.20 9.06
C SER A 186 -18.67 -9.43 8.18
#